data_AF-X1C9N2-F1
#
_entry.id   AF-X1C9N2-F1
#
_cell.length_a   1.000
_cell.length_b   1.000
_cell.length_c   1.000
_cell.angle_alpha   90.00
_cell.angle_beta   90.00
_cell.angle_gamma   90.00
#
_symmetry.space_group_name_H-M   'P 1'
#
loop_
_entity.id
_entity.type
_entity.pdbx_description
1 polymer ?
#
loop_
_entity_poly.entity_id
_entity_poly.type
_entity_poly.pdbx_seq_one_letter_code
_entity_poly.pdbx_strand_id
1 'polypeptide(L)'
;GGVRVGLGNPREVMDTFDLMMYRIPKKLPDADILGVLVEEMCKSGKEVILGMNRDPHFGSLMMFGMGGTMVEVLKDVSFYLAPLTADEAKQMLISTKTYRMLEGVRGEKGVDIDAIAEGLQRLSQLVTEFPHIQELDINPYVVGPEGTIPIAVDARISVEEI
;
A
#
# COMPACT_ATOMS: atom_id res chain seq x y z
N GLY A 1 11.63 -14.06 -10.86
CA GLY A 1 11.62 -12.58 -10.77
C GLY A 1 12.39 -12.19 -9.53
N GLY A 2 12.30 -10.92 -9.13
CA GLY A 2 12.90 -10.43 -7.88
C GLY A 2 12.09 -10.74 -6.62
N VAL A 3 10.93 -11.41 -6.75
CA VAL A 3 10.03 -11.74 -5.64
C VAL A 3 9.69 -13.23 -5.65
N ARG A 4 9.66 -13.85 -4.47
CA ARG A 4 9.18 -15.21 -4.24
C ARG A 4 8.32 -15.27 -2.98
N VAL A 5 7.10 -15.78 -3.14
CA VAL A 5 6.10 -15.92 -2.06
C VAL A 5 5.81 -17.39 -1.76
N GLY A 6 5.13 -17.65 -0.63
CA GLY A 6 4.66 -18.99 -0.27
C GLY A 6 5.77 -19.93 0.22
N LEU A 7 6.79 -19.39 0.89
CA LEU A 7 7.89 -20.15 1.47
C LEU A 7 7.48 -20.62 2.87
N GLY A 8 7.39 -21.93 3.07
CA GLY A 8 6.81 -22.53 4.27
C GLY A 8 7.80 -22.85 5.37
N ASN A 9 9.11 -22.80 5.11
CA ASN A 9 10.14 -23.17 6.07
C ASN A 9 11.51 -22.52 5.76
N PRO A 10 12.44 -22.51 6.74
CA PRO A 10 13.75 -21.87 6.57
C PRO A 10 14.58 -22.42 5.40
N ARG A 11 14.44 -23.72 5.09
CA ARG A 11 15.19 -24.33 3.99
C ARG A 11 14.74 -23.79 2.64
N GLU A 12 13.43 -23.67 2.43
CA GLU A 12 12.88 -23.07 1.21
C GLU A 12 13.32 -21.61 1.02
N VAL A 13 13.48 -20.87 2.11
CA VAL A 13 14.02 -19.50 2.08
C VAL A 13 15.47 -19.49 1.61
N MET A 14 16.33 -20.33 2.19
CA MET A 14 17.74 -20.44 1.79
C MET A 14 17.90 -20.88 0.33
N ASP A 15 17.19 -21.94 -0.08
CA ASP A 15 17.23 -22.45 -1.45
C ASP A 15 16.76 -21.39 -2.47
N THR A 16 15.74 -20.61 -2.08
CA THR A 16 15.22 -19.51 -2.90
C THR A 16 16.23 -18.37 -3.03
N PHE A 17 16.85 -17.98 -1.92
CA PHE A 17 17.87 -16.94 -1.90
C PHE A 17 19.03 -17.29 -2.84
N ASP A 18 19.60 -18.48 -2.71
CA ASP A 18 20.70 -18.95 -3.55
C ASP A 18 20.32 -18.94 -5.04
N LEU A 19 19.11 -19.41 -5.34
CA LEU A 19 18.61 -19.43 -6.71
C LEU A 19 18.39 -18.02 -7.28
N MET A 20 17.91 -17.08 -6.47
CA MET A 20 17.73 -15.68 -6.87
C MET A 20 19.07 -14.99 -7.11
N MET A 21 20.03 -15.15 -6.20
CA MET A 21 21.38 -14.57 -6.32
C MET A 21 22.16 -15.18 -7.48
N TYR A 22 21.87 -16.42 -7.87
CA TYR A 22 22.41 -17.01 -9.10
C TYR A 22 21.76 -16.47 -10.39
N ARG A 23 20.44 -16.19 -10.39
CA ARG A 23 19.68 -15.86 -11.59
C ARG A 23 19.63 -14.37 -11.91
N ILE A 24 19.51 -13.50 -10.91
CA ILE A 24 19.30 -12.06 -11.10
C ILE A 24 20.49 -11.43 -11.82
N PRO A 25 21.76 -11.61 -11.39
CA PRO A 25 22.91 -11.02 -12.08
C PRO A 25 23.08 -11.51 -13.53
N LYS A 26 22.61 -12.73 -13.85
CA LYS A 26 22.65 -13.24 -15.23
C LYS A 26 21.64 -12.57 -16.15
N LYS A 27 20.52 -12.10 -15.58
CA LYS A 27 19.45 -11.42 -16.34
C LYS A 27 19.64 -9.90 -16.38
N LEU A 28 20.16 -9.33 -15.30
CA LEU A 28 20.45 -7.90 -15.14
C LEU A 28 21.86 -7.77 -14.53
N PRO A 29 22.92 -7.84 -15.36
CA PRO A 29 24.31 -7.79 -14.88
C PRO A 29 24.67 -6.50 -14.15
N ASP A 30 24.02 -5.41 -14.53
CA ASP A 30 24.27 -4.07 -13.98
C ASP A 30 23.34 -3.73 -12.81
N ALA A 31 22.55 -4.69 -12.31
CA ALA A 31 21.68 -4.45 -11.16
C ALA A 31 22.51 -4.31 -9.87
N ASP A 32 22.35 -3.19 -9.18
CA ASP A 32 22.89 -3.01 -7.84
C ASP A 32 21.97 -3.68 -6.81
N ILE A 33 22.41 -4.80 -6.24
CA ILE A 33 21.62 -5.58 -5.28
C ILE A 33 22.08 -5.21 -3.87
N LEU A 34 21.32 -4.33 -3.22
CA LEU A 34 21.58 -3.91 -1.83
C LEU A 34 21.39 -5.06 -0.82
N GLY A 35 20.52 -6.02 -1.12
CA GLY A 35 20.21 -7.15 -0.26
C GLY A 35 18.93 -7.87 -0.66
N VAL A 36 18.44 -8.74 0.24
CA VAL A 36 17.17 -9.45 0.09
C VAL A 36 16.33 -9.23 1.35
N LEU A 37 15.11 -8.77 1.17
CA LEU A 37 14.13 -8.60 2.24
C LEU A 37 13.37 -9.92 2.46
N VAL A 38 13.28 -10.35 3.72
CA VAL A 38 12.52 -11.55 4.13
C VAL A 38 11.41 -11.10 5.05
N GLU A 39 10.17 -11.34 4.64
CA GLU A 39 8.97 -10.84 5.32
C GLU A 39 7.98 -11.96 5.62
N GLU A 40 7.14 -11.74 6.62
CA GLU A 40 6.00 -12.63 6.88
C GLU A 40 5.00 -12.55 5.73
N MET A 41 4.48 -13.71 5.30
CA MET A 41 3.42 -13.76 4.29
C MET A 41 2.09 -13.27 4.89
N CYS A 42 1.55 -12.16 4.36
CA CYS A 42 0.23 -11.66 4.74
C CYS A 42 -0.86 -12.70 4.38
N LYS A 43 -1.72 -13.05 5.35
CA LYS A 43 -2.59 -14.25 5.26
C LYS A 43 -4.00 -13.99 4.72
N SER A 44 -4.52 -12.77 4.81
CA SER A 44 -5.80 -12.36 4.20
C SER A 44 -6.21 -10.94 4.61
N GLY A 45 -6.97 -10.26 3.75
CA GLY A 45 -7.69 -9.02 4.03
C GLY A 45 -8.20 -8.42 2.73
N LYS A 46 -8.91 -7.29 2.79
CA LYS A 46 -9.18 -6.50 1.58
C LYS A 46 -7.98 -5.61 1.31
N GLU A 47 -7.55 -5.59 0.07
CA GLU A 47 -6.50 -4.70 -0.41
C GLU A 47 -7.11 -3.34 -0.75
N VAL A 48 -6.49 -2.28 -0.24
CA VAL A 48 -6.75 -0.88 -0.60
C VAL A 48 -5.43 -0.20 -0.96
N ILE A 49 -5.53 0.97 -1.56
CA ILE A 49 -4.40 1.80 -1.96
C ILE A 49 -4.48 3.10 -1.16
N LEU A 50 -3.40 3.43 -0.46
CA LEU A 50 -3.21 4.72 0.20
C LEU A 50 -2.06 5.41 -0.50
N GLY A 51 -2.29 6.61 -1.01
CA GLY A 51 -1.28 7.32 -1.77
C GLY A 51 -1.25 8.82 -1.52
N MET A 52 -0.18 9.43 -2.00
CA MET A 52 0.01 10.87 -2.07
C MET A 52 0.86 11.21 -3.28
N ASN A 53 0.49 12.26 -4.01
CA ASN A 53 1.35 12.91 -4.99
C ASN A 53 1.39 14.41 -4.70
N ARG A 54 2.54 15.03 -4.86
CA ARG A 54 2.71 16.46 -4.66
C ARG A 54 2.32 17.22 -5.94
N ASP A 55 1.15 17.84 -5.90
CA ASP A 55 0.72 18.75 -6.96
C ASP A 55 1.51 20.08 -6.88
N PRO A 56 1.98 20.62 -8.02
CA PRO A 56 2.75 21.87 -8.04
C PRO A 56 2.01 23.11 -7.53
N HIS A 57 0.68 23.12 -7.57
CA HIS A 57 -0.15 24.26 -7.19
C HIS A 57 -0.80 24.05 -5.82
N PHE A 58 -1.22 22.82 -5.51
CA PHE A 58 -2.00 22.52 -4.32
C PHE A 58 -1.21 21.82 -3.20
N GLY A 59 0.02 21.37 -3.47
CA GLY A 59 0.83 20.62 -2.52
C GLY A 59 0.42 19.15 -2.44
N SER A 60 0.49 18.55 -1.26
CA SER A 60 0.25 17.11 -1.07
C SER A 60 -1.21 16.73 -1.32
N LEU A 61 -1.46 16.06 -2.45
CA LEU A 61 -2.76 15.50 -2.83
C LEU A 61 -2.82 14.04 -2.38
N MET A 62 -3.61 13.77 -1.35
CA MET A 62 -3.89 12.45 -0.81
C MET A 62 -4.81 11.68 -1.74
N MET A 63 -4.60 10.36 -1.82
CA MET A 63 -5.40 9.44 -2.63
C MET A 63 -5.83 8.23 -1.80
N PHE A 64 -7.08 7.83 -1.96
CA PHE A 64 -7.59 6.55 -1.52
C PHE A 64 -8.22 5.80 -2.69
N GLY A 65 -8.04 4.49 -2.75
CA GLY A 65 -8.71 3.63 -3.72
C GLY A 65 -8.81 2.19 -3.23
N MET A 66 -9.69 1.40 -3.84
CA MET A 66 -9.65 -0.05 -3.62
C MET A 66 -8.47 -0.68 -4.37
N GLY A 67 -7.87 -1.71 -3.79
CA GLY A 67 -6.77 -2.47 -4.39
C GLY A 67 -7.26 -3.64 -5.23
N GLY A 68 -6.33 -4.30 -5.90
CA GLY A 68 -6.58 -5.46 -6.75
C GLY A 68 -6.85 -5.13 -8.22
N THR A 69 -6.69 -6.15 -9.06
CA THR A 69 -6.68 -6.03 -10.54
C THR A 69 -7.97 -5.48 -11.16
N MET A 70 -9.11 -5.57 -10.46
CA MET A 70 -10.39 -5.08 -10.97
C MET A 70 -10.54 -3.55 -10.83
N VAL A 71 -9.80 -2.92 -9.91
CA VAL A 71 -10.01 -1.50 -9.56
C VAL A 71 -9.16 -0.55 -10.41
N GLU A 72 -7.98 -0.99 -10.86
CA GLU A 72 -7.17 -0.26 -11.87
C GLU A 72 -7.99 0.07 -13.13
N VAL A 73 -8.95 -0.80 -13.48
CA VAL A 73 -9.86 -0.63 -14.62
C VAL A 73 -11.00 0.35 -14.31
N LEU A 74 -11.50 0.36 -13.07
CA LEU A 74 -12.66 1.17 -12.65
C LEU A 74 -12.30 2.62 -12.30
N LYS A 75 -11.01 2.93 -12.05
CA LYS A 75 -10.53 4.25 -11.61
C LYS A 75 -11.34 4.80 -10.43
N ASP A 76 -11.71 3.91 -9.50
CA ASP A 76 -12.51 4.26 -8.34
C ASP A 76 -11.62 4.74 -7.20
N VAL A 77 -11.30 6.02 -7.26
CA VAL A 77 -10.39 6.70 -6.34
C VAL A 77 -11.01 7.99 -5.84
N SER A 78 -10.59 8.43 -4.66
CA SER A 78 -10.94 9.71 -4.08
C SER A 78 -9.69 10.49 -3.70
N PHE A 79 -9.80 11.81 -3.72
CA PHE A 79 -8.68 12.71 -3.48
C PHE A 79 -9.05 13.82 -2.50
N TYR A 80 -8.13 14.17 -1.61
CA TYR A 80 -8.21 15.30 -0.70
C TYR A 80 -6.82 15.94 -0.56
N LEU A 81 -6.77 17.20 -0.12
CA LEU A 81 -5.50 17.84 0.21
C LEU A 81 -5.08 17.46 1.63
N ALA A 82 -3.78 17.24 1.84
CA ALA A 82 -3.22 17.18 3.19
C ALA A 82 -3.11 18.59 3.80
N PRO A 83 -3.17 18.73 5.14
CA PRO A 83 -3.40 17.66 6.12
C PRO A 83 -4.87 17.22 6.19
N LEU A 84 -5.11 15.92 6.42
CA LEU A 84 -6.45 15.34 6.55
C LEU A 84 -6.95 15.38 7.99
N THR A 85 -8.17 15.87 8.17
CA THR A 85 -8.97 15.61 9.37
C THR A 85 -9.51 14.18 9.38
N ALA A 86 -9.97 13.71 10.54
CA ALA A 86 -10.56 12.38 10.68
C ALA A 86 -11.83 12.23 9.82
N ASP A 87 -12.65 13.28 9.77
CA ASP A 87 -13.87 13.29 8.97
C ASP A 87 -13.54 13.24 7.47
N GLU A 88 -12.55 13.99 7.00
CA GLU A 88 -12.12 13.96 5.59
C GLU A 88 -11.59 12.59 5.18
N ALA A 89 -10.79 11.94 6.02
CA ALA A 89 -10.31 10.58 5.77
C ALA A 89 -11.48 9.59 5.63
N LYS A 90 -12.51 9.70 6.48
CA LYS A 90 -13.74 8.88 6.34
C LYS A 90 -14.55 9.24 5.09
N GLN A 91 -14.63 10.52 4.74
CA GLN A 91 -15.32 10.94 3.52
C GLN A 91 -14.61 10.44 2.25
N MET A 92 -13.27 10.38 2.25
CA MET A 92 -12.50 9.76 1.16
C MET A 92 -12.97 8.32 0.91
N LEU A 93 -13.11 7.52 1.97
CA LEU A 93 -13.60 6.14 1.90
C LEU A 93 -15.02 6.09 1.31
N ILE A 94 -15.95 6.85 1.91
CA ILE A 94 -17.38 6.86 1.54
C ILE A 94 -17.61 7.29 0.09
N SER A 95 -16.77 8.20 -0.42
CA SER A 95 -16.91 8.76 -1.77
C SER A 95 -16.56 7.78 -2.91
N THR A 96 -15.92 6.65 -2.59
CA THR A 96 -15.65 5.60 -3.59
C THR A 96 -16.91 4.79 -3.90
N LYS A 97 -17.11 4.42 -5.17
CA LYS A 97 -18.26 3.59 -5.59
C LYS A 97 -18.23 2.22 -4.92
N THR A 98 -17.05 1.72 -4.59
CA THR A 98 -16.80 0.44 -3.95
C THR A 98 -16.81 0.48 -2.42
N TYR A 99 -17.12 1.62 -1.78
CA TYR A 99 -17.19 1.73 -0.32
C TYR A 99 -18.02 0.60 0.33
N ARG A 100 -19.15 0.22 -0.30
CA ARG A 100 -19.99 -0.91 0.16
C ARG A 100 -19.24 -2.24 0.26
N MET A 101 -18.18 -2.45 -0.52
CA MET A 101 -17.35 -3.65 -0.44
C MET A 101 -16.51 -3.70 0.84
N LEU A 102 -16.14 -2.53 1.38
CA LEU A 102 -15.43 -2.41 2.65
C LEU A 102 -16.37 -2.72 3.82
N GLU A 103 -17.65 -2.35 3.72
CA GLU A 103 -18.67 -2.70 4.72
C GLU A 103 -19.03 -4.20 4.72
N GLY A 104 -18.64 -4.94 3.67
CA GLY A 104 -18.96 -6.35 3.47
C GLY A 104 -20.15 -6.55 2.53
N VAL A 105 -20.09 -7.62 1.73
CA VAL A 105 -21.13 -7.96 0.76
C VAL A 105 -21.46 -9.45 0.84
N ARG A 106 -22.73 -9.82 0.64
CA ARG A 106 -23.18 -11.22 0.48
C ARG A 106 -22.68 -12.19 1.57
N GLY A 107 -22.75 -11.77 2.83
CA GLY A 107 -22.37 -12.61 3.98
C GLY A 107 -20.90 -12.53 4.38
N GLU A 108 -20.07 -11.77 3.65
CA GLU A 108 -18.74 -11.39 4.10
C GLU A 108 -18.83 -10.32 5.19
N LYS A 109 -17.93 -10.41 6.20
CA LYS A 109 -17.72 -9.32 7.14
C LYS A 109 -17.01 -8.16 6.45
N GLY A 110 -17.36 -6.94 6.85
CA GLY A 110 -16.60 -5.76 6.48
C GLY A 110 -15.20 -5.75 7.10
N VAL A 111 -14.40 -4.79 6.65
CA VAL A 111 -13.08 -4.48 7.21
C VAL A 111 -13.17 -3.33 8.21
N ASP A 112 -12.10 -3.14 8.96
CA ASP A 112 -11.96 -2.01 9.88
C ASP A 112 -11.80 -0.70 9.10
N ILE A 113 -12.90 0.02 8.91
CA ILE A 113 -12.93 1.30 8.19
C ILE A 113 -12.11 2.36 8.92
N ASP A 114 -12.15 2.34 10.25
CA ASP A 114 -11.44 3.32 11.07
C ASP A 114 -9.93 3.09 10.98
N ALA A 115 -9.47 1.85 10.87
CA ALA A 115 -8.06 1.54 10.61
C ALA A 115 -7.57 2.05 9.25
N ILE A 116 -8.43 2.08 8.22
CA ILE A 116 -8.07 2.69 6.93
C ILE A 116 -7.99 4.21 7.05
N ALA A 117 -8.99 4.83 7.69
CA ALA A 117 -9.02 6.27 7.90
C ALA A 117 -7.81 6.74 8.73
N GLU A 118 -7.45 6.02 9.78
CA GLU A 118 -6.24 6.30 10.57
C GLU A 118 -4.97 6.17 9.71
N GLY A 119 -4.88 5.15 8.85
CA GLY A 119 -3.78 4.99 7.90
C GLY A 119 -3.62 6.21 6.97
N LEU A 120 -4.73 6.71 6.41
CA LEU A 120 -4.76 7.94 5.61
C LEU A 120 -4.31 9.16 6.40
N GLN A 121 -4.76 9.32 7.65
CA GLN A 121 -4.35 10.44 8.50
C GLN A 121 -2.86 10.39 8.85
N ARG A 122 -2.32 9.21 9.20
CA ARG A 122 -0.90 9.05 9.47
C ARG A 122 -0.05 9.32 8.24
N LEU A 123 -0.51 8.85 7.07
CA LEU A 123 0.14 9.17 5.80
C LEU A 123 0.11 10.68 5.53
N SER A 124 -1.04 11.31 5.76
CA SER A 124 -1.22 12.76 5.60
C SER A 124 -0.31 13.57 6.54
N GLN A 125 -0.14 13.12 7.78
CA GLN A 125 0.81 13.69 8.73
C GLN A 125 2.24 13.56 8.20
N LEU A 126 2.67 12.36 7.77
CA LEU A 126 4.01 12.12 7.26
C LEU A 126 4.37 13.06 6.08
N VAL A 127 3.50 13.16 5.08
CA VAL A 127 3.76 13.99 3.89
C VAL A 127 3.66 15.50 4.15
N THR A 128 3.02 15.88 5.26
CA THR A 128 3.01 17.27 5.75
C THR A 128 4.32 17.59 6.48
N GLU A 129 4.81 16.67 7.30
CA GLU A 129 6.06 16.82 8.08
C GLU A 129 7.31 16.71 7.21
N PHE A 130 7.26 15.98 6.10
CA PHE A 130 8.38 15.77 5.18
C PHE A 130 8.07 16.29 3.77
N PRO A 131 8.22 17.62 3.51
CA PRO A 131 7.90 18.22 2.22
C PRO A 131 8.69 17.68 1.02
N HIS A 132 9.84 17.03 1.25
CA HIS A 132 10.68 16.46 0.21
C HIS A 132 10.09 15.18 -0.40
N ILE A 133 9.08 14.57 0.25
CA ILE A 133 8.35 13.45 -0.32
C ILE A 133 7.48 13.97 -1.47
N GLN A 134 7.79 13.53 -2.68
CA GLN A 134 7.10 13.91 -3.92
C GLN A 134 5.96 12.95 -4.24
N GLU A 135 6.21 11.66 -4.01
CA GLU A 135 5.21 10.61 -4.23
C GLU A 135 5.32 9.58 -3.11
N LEU A 136 4.17 9.08 -2.66
CA LEU A 136 4.10 7.95 -1.76
C LEU A 136 2.93 7.06 -2.20
N ASP A 137 3.18 5.77 -2.33
CA ASP A 137 2.21 4.78 -2.77
C ASP A 137 2.33 3.55 -1.89
N ILE A 138 1.29 3.24 -1.09
CA ILE A 138 1.16 1.98 -0.36
C ILE A 138 0.16 1.13 -1.10
N ASN A 139 0.67 0.11 -1.80
CA ASN A 139 -0.13 -0.75 -2.65
C ASN A 139 0.47 -2.17 -2.73
N PRO A 140 -0.11 -3.18 -2.04
CA PRO A 140 -1.36 -3.10 -1.31
C PRO A 140 -1.21 -2.68 0.16
N TYR A 141 -2.19 -1.93 0.67
CA TYR A 141 -2.50 -1.82 2.08
C TYR A 141 -3.62 -2.81 2.42
N VAL A 142 -3.31 -3.84 3.21
CA VAL A 142 -4.24 -4.93 3.54
C VAL A 142 -4.93 -4.65 4.86
N VAL A 143 -6.26 -4.68 4.87
CA VAL A 143 -7.06 -4.47 6.07
C VAL A 143 -8.02 -5.63 6.28
N GLY A 144 -8.06 -6.16 7.50
CA GLY A 144 -8.99 -7.21 7.91
C GLY A 144 -10.19 -6.67 8.69
N PRO A 145 -10.99 -7.54 9.31
CA PRO A 145 -12.07 -7.14 10.22
C PRO A 145 -11.55 -6.33 11.42
N GLU A 146 -12.46 -5.66 12.11
CA GLU A 146 -12.16 -4.92 13.35
C GLU A 146 -11.35 -5.77 14.34
N GLY A 147 -10.33 -5.16 14.94
CA GLY A 147 -9.38 -5.83 15.85
C GLY A 147 -8.23 -6.57 15.16
N THR A 148 -8.13 -6.50 13.84
CA THR A 148 -6.93 -6.94 13.09
C THR A 148 -6.01 -5.74 12.81
N ILE A 149 -4.70 -5.99 12.80
CA ILE A 149 -3.72 -4.95 12.49
C ILE A 149 -3.64 -4.82 10.96
N PRO A 150 -3.84 -3.62 10.38
CA PRO A 150 -3.66 -3.41 8.96
C PRO A 150 -2.17 -3.46 8.57
N ILE A 151 -1.88 -3.89 7.35
CA ILE A 151 -0.51 -4.19 6.89
C ILE A 151 -0.24 -3.46 5.57
N ALA A 152 0.77 -2.59 5.54
CA ALA A 152 1.37 -2.13 4.29
C ALA A 152 2.28 -3.24 3.74
N VAL A 153 1.85 -3.91 2.67
CA VAL A 153 2.57 -5.05 2.08
C VAL A 153 3.69 -4.59 1.16
N ASP A 154 3.46 -3.48 0.46
CA ASP A 154 4.46 -2.83 -0.37
C ASP A 154 4.29 -1.31 -0.26
N ALA A 155 5.41 -0.60 -0.34
CA ALA A 155 5.44 0.85 -0.28
C ALA A 155 6.54 1.40 -1.17
N ARG A 156 6.17 2.36 -2.03
CA ARG A 156 7.11 3.14 -2.84
C ARG A 156 7.07 4.60 -2.42
N ILE A 157 8.24 5.18 -2.22
CA ILE A 157 8.41 6.59 -1.87
C ILE A 157 9.39 7.21 -2.87
N SER A 158 9.00 8.32 -3.48
CA SER A 158 9.88 9.19 -4.26
C SER A 158 10.17 10.45 -3.45
N VAL A 159 11.45 10.79 -3.36
CA VAL A 159 11.93 11.98 -2.64
C VAL A 159 12.69 12.89 -3.61
N GLU A 160 12.56 14.19 -3.43
CA GLU A 160 13.42 15.17 -4.10
C GLU A 160 14.83 15.11 -3.50
N GLU A 161 15.85 15.10 -4.37
CA GLU A 161 17.24 15.18 -3.93
C GLU A 161 17.51 16.55 -3.28
N ILE A 162 18.18 16.53 -2.13
CA ILE A 162 18.56 17.72 -1.35
C ILE A 162 19.93 18.21 -1.80
#